data_AF-A0A955N1N5-F1
#
_entry.id   AF-A0A955N1N5-F1
#
_cell.length_a   1.000
_cell.length_b   1.000
_cell.length_c   1.000
_cell.angle_alpha   90.00
_cell.angle_beta   90.00
_cell.angle_gamma   90.00
#
_symmetry.space_group_name_H-M   'P 1'
#
loop_
_entity.id
_entity.type
_entity.pdbx_description
1 polymer ?
#
loop_
_entity_poly.entity_id
_entity_poly.type
_entity_poly.pdbx_seq_one_letter_code
_entity_poly.pdbx_strand_id
1 'polypeptide(L)'
;MGQLPNEKRVQLWEAKKNGFSDVQISHLLGISEEEVRELRIENGVVPVFKLVDTCAGEFEAYTPYYYSCYESPVLSIGEDGQPNSL
;
A
#
# COMPACT_ATOMS: atom_id res chain seq x y z
N MET A 1 -2.92 4.30 -18.26
CA MET A 1 -4.26 4.92 -18.38
C MET A 1 -4.27 6.18 -17.52
N GLY A 2 -5.32 7.01 -17.51
CA GLY A 2 -5.34 8.23 -16.68
C GLY A 2 -5.53 7.93 -15.19
N GLN A 3 -5.20 8.88 -14.31
CA GLN A 3 -5.53 8.77 -12.88
C GLN A 3 -7.03 8.57 -12.66
N LEU A 4 -7.38 7.64 -11.76
CA LEU A 4 -8.78 7.37 -11.41
C LEU A 4 -9.39 8.57 -10.68
N PRO A 5 -10.72 8.78 -10.81
CA PRO A 5 -11.46 9.68 -9.92
C PRO A 5 -11.19 9.34 -8.46
N ASN A 6 -11.14 10.36 -7.59
CA ASN A 6 -10.70 10.20 -6.21
C ASN A 6 -11.49 9.12 -5.45
N GLU A 7 -12.80 9.02 -5.66
CA GLU A 7 -13.67 7.98 -5.09
C GLU A 7 -13.20 6.55 -5.45
N LYS A 8 -12.93 6.29 -6.73
CA LYS A 8 -12.47 4.99 -7.19
C LYS A 8 -11.07 4.65 -6.68
N ARG A 9 -10.21 5.66 -6.51
CA ARG A 9 -8.90 5.48 -5.87
C ARG A 9 -9.03 5.03 -4.43
N VAL A 10 -9.93 5.65 -3.66
CA VAL A 10 -10.22 5.27 -2.27
C VAL A 10 -10.73 3.84 -2.21
N GLN A 11 -11.69 3.46 -3.05
CA GLN A 11 -12.22 2.09 -3.12
C GLN A 11 -11.14 1.06 -3.46
N LEU A 12 -10.27 1.37 -4.43
CA LEU A 12 -9.16 0.50 -4.80
C LEU A 12 -8.18 0.31 -3.63
N TRP A 13 -7.86 1.38 -2.91
CA TRP A 13 -7.03 1.32 -1.72
C TRP A 13 -7.68 0.51 -0.58
N GLU A 14 -8.96 0.73 -0.30
CA GLU A 14 -9.71 -0.02 0.72
C GLU A 14 -9.77 -1.52 0.38
N ALA A 15 -10.01 -1.87 -0.88
CA ALA A 15 -9.98 -3.26 -1.34
C ALA A 15 -8.63 -3.91 -1.06
N LYS A 16 -7.51 -3.25 -1.41
CA LYS A 16 -6.17 -3.77 -1.15
C LYS A 16 -5.86 -3.85 0.36
N LYS A 17 -6.29 -2.87 1.15
CA LYS A 17 -6.17 -2.88 2.61
C LYS A 17 -6.94 -4.03 3.26
N ASN A 18 -8.10 -4.37 2.72
CA ASN A 18 -8.91 -5.51 3.17
C ASN A 18 -8.40 -6.87 2.65
N GLY A 19 -7.29 -6.90 1.90
CA GLY A 19 -6.65 -8.13 1.45
C GLY A 19 -7.15 -8.67 0.11
N PHE A 20 -7.94 -7.92 -0.65
CA PHE A 20 -8.35 -8.35 -2.00
C PHE A 20 -7.14 -8.43 -2.94
N SER A 21 -6.97 -9.56 -3.61
CA SER A 21 -5.91 -9.76 -4.61
C SER A 21 -6.22 -9.02 -5.91
N ASP A 22 -5.18 -8.76 -6.70
CA ASP A 22 -5.34 -8.12 -8.02
C ASP A 22 -6.21 -9.03 -8.93
N VAL A 23 -6.13 -10.36 -8.78
CA VAL A 23 -7.01 -11.36 -9.42
C VAL A 23 -8.48 -11.20 -9.00
N GLN A 24 -8.76 -11.03 -7.72
CA GLN A 24 -10.15 -10.86 -7.26
C GLN A 24 -10.76 -9.57 -7.80
N ILE A 25 -9.98 -8.49 -7.80
CA ILE A 25 -10.40 -7.20 -8.35
C ILE A 25 -10.59 -7.28 -9.87
N SER A 26 -9.73 -8.03 -10.57
CA SER A 26 -9.82 -8.20 -12.02
C SER A 26 -11.12 -8.89 -12.44
N HIS A 27 -11.54 -9.93 -11.70
CA HIS A 27 -12.84 -10.59 -11.90
C HIS A 27 -14.04 -9.65 -11.67
N LEU A 28 -13.95 -8.74 -10.70
CA LEU A 28 -15.04 -7.80 -10.40
C LEU A 28 -15.13 -6.66 -11.43
N LEU A 29 -14.00 -6.22 -11.97
CA LEU A 29 -13.92 -5.12 -12.93
C LEU A 29 -14.00 -5.59 -14.39
N GLY A 30 -13.85 -6.90 -14.65
CA GLY A 30 -13.86 -7.47 -16.00
C GLY A 30 -12.63 -7.09 -16.84
N ILE A 31 -11.52 -6.77 -16.18
CA ILE A 31 -10.22 -6.46 -16.80
C ILE A 31 -9.19 -7.52 -16.42
N SER A 32 -8.01 -7.50 -17.03
CA SER A 32 -6.92 -8.42 -16.67
C SER A 32 -6.27 -8.06 -15.33
N GLU A 33 -5.62 -9.04 -14.69
CA GLU A 33 -4.84 -8.81 -13.47
C GLU A 33 -3.71 -7.78 -13.71
N GLU A 34 -3.10 -7.81 -14.89
CA GLU A 34 -2.04 -6.87 -15.27
C GLU A 34 -2.58 -5.44 -15.35
N GLU A 35 -3.75 -5.23 -15.95
CA GLU A 35 -4.40 -3.91 -15.98
C GLU A 35 -4.75 -3.42 -14.57
N VAL A 36 -5.21 -4.30 -13.66
CA VAL A 36 -5.43 -3.92 -12.25
C VAL A 36 -4.12 -3.49 -11.60
N ARG A 37 -3.03 -4.23 -11.84
CA ARG A 37 -1.71 -3.94 -11.28
C ARG A 37 -1.17 -2.60 -11.76
N GLU A 38 -1.26 -2.34 -13.07
CA GLU A 38 -0.87 -1.05 -13.66
C GLU A 38 -1.69 0.10 -13.07
N LEU A 39 -3.01 -0.04 -13.06
CA LEU A 39 -3.93 0.94 -12.49
C LEU A 39 -3.61 1.24 -11.01
N ARG A 40 -3.27 0.20 -10.26
CA ARG A 40 -2.90 0.29 -8.86
C ARG A 40 -1.59 1.08 -8.66
N ILE A 41 -0.58 0.83 -9.49
CA ILE A 41 0.71 1.54 -9.45
C ILE A 41 0.53 3.00 -9.90
N GLU A 42 -0.18 3.25 -11.00
CA GLU A 42 -0.45 4.59 -11.53
C GLU A 42 -1.18 5.50 -10.52
N ASN A 43 -1.96 4.91 -9.61
CA ASN A 43 -2.73 5.63 -8.60
C ASN A 43 -2.07 5.69 -7.21
N GLY A 44 -0.83 5.19 -7.08
CA GLY A 44 -0.05 5.22 -5.84
C GLY A 44 -0.49 4.19 -4.79
N VAL A 45 -1.27 3.18 -5.17
CA VAL A 45 -1.76 2.13 -4.25
C VAL A 45 -0.72 1.00 -4.20
N VAL A 46 0.42 1.24 -3.57
CA VAL A 46 1.50 0.25 -3.46
C VAL A 46 1.60 -0.31 -2.05
N PRO A 47 1.98 -1.59 -1.87
CA PRO A 47 2.21 -2.12 -0.54
C PRO A 47 3.46 -1.48 0.06
N VAL A 48 3.44 -1.27 1.37
CA VAL A 48 4.62 -0.92 2.16
C VAL A 48 5.14 -2.17 2.88
N PHE A 49 6.39 -2.14 3.31
CA PHE A 49 7.00 -3.21 4.10
C PHE A 49 7.22 -2.73 5.53
N LYS A 50 6.82 -3.55 6.51
CA LYS A 50 6.96 -3.26 7.94
C LYS A 50 7.88 -4.29 8.58
N LEU A 51 8.73 -3.84 9.51
CA LEU A 51 9.63 -4.70 10.27
C LEU A 51 8.86 -5.38 11.39
N VAL A 52 9.13 -6.66 11.63
CA VAL A 52 8.66 -7.39 12.80
C VAL A 52 9.67 -7.17 13.92
N ASP A 53 9.23 -6.51 15.00
CA ASP A 53 10.11 -6.05 16.08
C ASP A 53 9.85 -6.71 17.46
N THR A 54 8.94 -7.69 17.54
CA THR A 54 8.50 -8.39 18.78
C THR A 54 7.88 -7.51 19.87
N CYS A 55 8.11 -6.19 19.84
CA CYS A 55 7.77 -5.23 20.87
C CYS A 55 6.90 -4.06 20.35
N ALA A 56 6.32 -4.19 19.16
CA ALA A 56 5.48 -3.18 18.53
C ALA A 56 6.15 -1.80 18.38
N GLY A 57 7.46 -1.80 18.13
CA GLY A 57 8.26 -0.61 17.86
C GLY A 57 8.90 0.02 19.09
N GLU A 58 8.83 -0.62 20.27
CA GLU A 58 9.45 -0.10 21.50
C GLU A 58 10.98 -0.07 21.42
N PHE A 59 11.59 -1.04 20.71
CA PHE A 59 13.03 -1.16 20.55
C PHE A 59 13.39 -1.45 19.09
N GLU A 60 14.59 -1.03 18.67
CA GLU A 60 15.11 -1.34 17.35
C GLU A 60 15.37 -2.84 17.21
N ALA A 61 14.72 -3.47 16.24
CA ALA A 61 14.96 -4.87 15.91
C ALA A 61 16.09 -4.99 14.88
N TYR A 62 17.13 -5.74 15.26
CA TYR A 62 18.32 -5.94 14.42
C TYR A 62 18.15 -7.03 13.36
N THR A 63 17.13 -7.89 13.50
CA THR A 63 16.85 -8.97 12.54
C THR A 63 15.89 -8.49 11.45
N PRO A 64 16.28 -8.47 10.17
CA PRO A 64 15.45 -7.96 9.08
C PRO A 64 14.35 -8.95 8.67
N TYR A 65 13.28 -9.03 9.46
CA TYR A 65 12.09 -9.83 9.13
C TYR A 65 10.92 -8.90 8.78
N TYR A 66 10.51 -8.87 7.51
CA TYR A 66 9.54 -7.92 6.99
C TYR A 66 8.28 -8.61 6.47
N TYR A 67 7.15 -7.91 6.55
CA TYR A 67 5.89 -8.28 5.89
C TYR A 67 5.36 -7.10 5.07
N SER A 68 4.65 -7.41 3.98
CA SER A 68 3.97 -6.40 3.17
C SER A 68 2.58 -6.08 3.73
N CYS A 69 2.19 -4.81 3.72
CA CYS A 69 0.83 -4.39 4.06
C CYS A 69 0.39 -3.19 3.22
N TYR A 70 -0.93 -3.00 3.11
CA TYR A 70 -1.54 -1.81 2.51
C TYR A 70 -2.01 -0.88 3.61
N GLU A 71 -1.05 -0.35 4.38
CA GLU A 71 -1.27 0.73 5.33
C GLU A 71 -0.81 2.05 4.72
N SER A 72 -1.43 3.15 5.14
CA SER A 72 -0.86 4.48 4.87
C SER A 72 0.60 4.48 5.34
N PRO A 73 1.53 5.10 4.62
CA PRO A 73 2.88 5.21 5.11
C PRO A 73 2.81 5.98 6.43
N VAL A 74 3.01 5.25 7.52
CA VAL A 74 3.44 5.81 8.79
C VAL A 74 4.82 6.38 8.48
N LEU A 75 4.85 7.69 8.18
CA LEU A 75 6.02 8.54 7.95
C LEU A 75 6.77 8.33 6.62
N SER A 76 6.72 9.34 5.76
CA SER A 76 7.93 9.80 5.07
C SER A 76 8.72 10.58 6.12
N ILE A 77 9.83 10.03 6.61
CA ILE A 77 10.84 10.83 7.31
C ILE A 77 11.51 11.68 6.24
N GLY A 78 11.31 13.00 6.30
CA GLY A 78 12.09 13.92 5.48
C GLY A 78 13.57 13.83 5.85
N GLU A 79 14.45 14.35 4.99
CA GLU A 79 15.90 14.45 5.27
C GLU A 79 16.22 15.29 6.52
N ASP A 80 15.22 15.93 7.11
CA ASP A 80 15.22 16.71 8.35
C ASP A 80 14.76 15.92 9.60
N GLY A 81 14.42 14.63 9.46
CA GLY A 81 13.98 13.78 10.56
C GLY A 81 12.60 14.16 11.12
N GLN A 82 11.82 14.97 10.41
CA GLN A 82 10.46 15.34 10.82
C GLN A 82 9.39 14.54 10.06
N PRO A 83 8.24 14.26 10.69
CA PRO A 83 7.10 13.68 10.01
C PRO A 83 6.57 14.61 8.94
N ASN A 84 6.73 14.26 7.66
CA ASN A 84 5.98 14.95 6.61
C ASN A 84 4.60 14.31 6.46
N SER A 85 3.58 15.02 6.95
CA SER A 85 2.21 14.84 6.46
C SER A 85 2.15 15.41 5.05
N LEU A 86 1.53 14.68 4.12
CA LEU A 86 0.95 15.34 2.95
C LEU A 86 -0.05 16.42 3.39
#